data_AF-A0A972ADG0-F1
#
_entry.id   AF-A0A972ADG0-F1
#
_cell.length_a   1.000
_cell.length_b   1.000
_cell.length_c   1.000
_cell.angle_alpha   90.00
_cell.angle_beta   90.00
_cell.angle_gamma   90.00
#
_symmetry.space_group_name_H-M   'P 1'
#
loop_
_entity.id
_entity.type
_entity.pdbx_description
1 polymer ?
#
loop_
_entity_poly.entity_id
_entity_poly.type
_entity_poly.pdbx_seq_one_letter_code
_entity_poly.pdbx_strand_id
1 'polypeptide(L)'
;MEEGKARKLLVDTGRKLLETGLVARTWGNISCRLDEDNIVITPSGLDYTKTREEDIVKLNLSTGEWQGLHKPSGERRIHVAAYRIFPDVNFVIHTHQTYATAIGLAGFERLDMTGEEREKLGGVMRADYGLPGTKKLTEAVNAVLKAGARVVLMANHGVLLCGSSRDEAMDKAMLLEEICKKNVKGSFEATQEAASEKAEVLAKAVKEKFRHAALVKTPAVLVCANRGLPIYAQVDDMAQMIGRKIPVVSDETGRVLKALERRNAVLVPGIGAVVRAETEDDTTALGLLVDKAAVCGIHTAACGVKAEIGIIDTVLMNFVYKRKYSKQKDRG
;
A
#
# COMPACT_ATOMS: atom_id res chain seq x y z
N MET A 1 1.76 13.91 25.60
CA MET A 1 2.07 12.48 25.85
C MET A 1 3.56 12.34 26.14
N GLU A 2 3.96 11.48 27.08
CA GLU A 2 5.38 11.17 27.31
C GLU A 2 6.02 10.52 26.06
N GLU A 3 7.20 10.98 25.67
CA GLU A 3 7.82 10.57 24.40
C GLU A 3 8.10 9.06 24.31
N GLY A 4 8.61 8.44 25.39
CA GLY A 4 8.85 6.99 25.42
C GLY A 4 7.57 6.18 25.18
N LYS A 5 6.46 6.57 25.82
CA LYS A 5 5.14 5.95 25.61
C LYS A 5 4.67 6.10 24.17
N ALA A 6 4.85 7.27 23.56
CA ALA A 6 4.46 7.51 22.18
C ALA A 6 5.28 6.66 21.19
N ARG A 7 6.59 6.51 21.42
CA ARG A 7 7.47 5.67 20.61
C ARG A 7 7.05 4.20 20.66
N LYS A 8 6.83 3.67 21.87
CA LYS A 8 6.30 2.32 22.06
C LYS A 8 4.96 2.11 21.38
N LEU A 9 4.05 3.08 21.52
CA LEU A 9 2.73 3.05 20.87
C LEU A 9 2.85 2.91 19.35
N LEU A 10 3.77 3.65 18.71
CA LEU A 10 4.02 3.55 17.27
C LEU A 10 4.56 2.17 16.89
N VAL A 11 5.56 1.66 17.60
CA VAL A 11 6.14 0.34 17.33
C VAL A 11 5.08 -0.76 17.38
N ASP A 12 4.26 -0.77 18.44
CA ASP A 12 3.20 -1.77 18.62
C ASP A 12 2.11 -1.62 17.53
N THR A 13 1.74 -0.39 17.17
CA THR A 13 0.75 -0.13 16.12
C THR A 13 1.25 -0.57 14.75
N GLY A 14 2.53 -0.35 14.44
CA GLY A 14 3.13 -0.79 13.19
C GLY A 14 3.05 -2.30 12.98
N ARG A 15 3.33 -3.07 14.04
CA ARG A 15 3.14 -4.53 14.03
C ARG A 15 1.68 -4.91 13.84
N LYS A 16 0.76 -4.20 14.52
CA LYS A 16 -0.68 -4.47 14.37
C LYS A 16 -1.20 -4.19 12.96
N LEU A 17 -0.71 -3.14 12.30
CA LEU A 17 -1.04 -2.82 10.92
C LEU A 17 -0.55 -3.89 9.94
N LEU A 18 0.62 -4.50 10.19
CA LEU A 18 1.09 -5.65 9.42
C LEU A 18 0.19 -6.87 9.62
N GLU A 19 -0.15 -7.21 10.87
CA GLU A 19 -1.03 -8.35 11.20
C GLU A 19 -2.40 -8.25 10.53
N THR A 20 -2.94 -7.03 10.43
CA THR A 20 -4.25 -6.77 9.81
C THR A 20 -4.21 -6.72 8.28
N GLY A 21 -3.02 -6.69 7.67
CA GLY A 21 -2.84 -6.59 6.21
C GLY A 21 -3.15 -5.20 5.63
N LEU A 22 -3.35 -4.18 6.46
CA LEU A 22 -3.58 -2.79 6.01
C LEU A 22 -2.32 -2.13 5.45
N VAL A 23 -1.14 -2.64 5.83
CA VAL A 23 0.16 -2.26 5.28
C VAL A 23 0.99 -3.51 4.99
N ALA A 24 2.01 -3.38 4.16
CA ALA A 24 2.99 -4.44 3.90
C ALA A 24 4.42 -3.87 3.90
N ARG A 25 5.35 -4.62 4.52
CA ARG A 25 6.76 -4.25 4.69
C ARG A 25 6.96 -2.86 5.28
N THR A 26 7.37 -1.90 4.43
CA THR A 26 7.78 -0.54 4.79
C THR A 26 6.79 0.50 4.28
N TRP A 27 5.67 0.08 3.69
CA TRP A 27 4.61 0.97 3.22
C TRP A 27 3.71 1.44 4.34
N GLY A 28 3.07 2.58 4.10
CA GLY A 28 2.37 3.28 5.15
C GLY A 28 3.33 4.01 6.09
N ASN A 29 2.76 4.81 6.97
CA ASN A 29 3.48 5.45 8.06
C ASN A 29 2.49 5.89 9.13
N ILE A 30 2.98 5.99 10.37
CA ILE A 30 2.15 6.35 11.52
C ILE A 30 2.87 7.40 12.34
N SER A 31 2.07 8.29 12.94
CA SER A 31 2.57 9.32 13.85
C SER A 31 1.65 9.51 15.05
N CYS A 32 2.23 10.03 16.13
CA CYS A 32 1.51 10.40 17.34
C CYS A 32 1.95 11.80 17.80
N ARG A 33 0.98 12.60 18.26
CA ARG A 33 1.23 13.91 18.86
C ARG A 33 1.88 13.75 20.24
N LEU A 34 3.00 14.43 20.44
CA LEU A 34 3.62 14.57 21.75
C LEU A 34 3.03 15.75 22.51
N ASP A 35 2.98 16.90 21.85
CA ASP A 35 2.56 18.19 22.39
C ASP A 35 2.08 19.11 21.25
N GLU A 36 1.93 20.40 21.52
CA GLU A 36 1.47 21.40 20.53
C GLU A 36 2.41 21.52 19.33
N ASP A 37 3.71 21.35 19.56
CA ASP A 37 4.77 21.62 18.58
C ASP A 37 5.37 20.37 17.96
N ASN A 38 5.23 19.19 18.60
CA ASN A 38 5.99 18.00 18.24
C ASN A 38 5.12 16.76 18.06
N ILE A 39 5.56 15.93 17.11
CA ILE A 39 5.05 14.57 16.91
C ILE A 39 6.22 13.57 16.95
N VAL A 40 5.90 12.31 17.15
CA VAL A 40 6.75 11.18 16.75
C VAL A 40 6.19 10.54 15.49
N ILE A 41 7.06 10.09 14.60
CA ILE A 41 6.68 9.46 13.32
C ILE A 41 7.62 8.31 12.99
N THR A 42 7.12 7.32 12.26
CA THR A 42 7.94 6.21 11.77
C THR A 42 9.07 6.69 10.84
N PRO A 43 10.23 6.00 10.90
CA PRO A 43 11.36 6.30 10.03
C PRO A 43 11.09 5.91 8.58
N SER A 44 11.82 6.53 7.65
CA SER A 44 11.71 6.21 6.22
C SER A 44 12.30 4.83 5.91
N GLY A 45 11.46 3.91 5.46
CA GLY A 45 11.88 2.66 4.82
C GLY A 45 12.41 1.59 5.79
N LEU A 46 12.12 1.70 7.08
CA LEU A 46 12.44 0.64 8.04
C LEU A 46 11.25 -0.33 8.14
N ASP A 47 11.56 -1.61 8.28
CA ASP A 47 10.55 -2.67 8.42
C ASP A 47 9.87 -2.60 9.79
N TYR A 48 8.53 -2.61 9.82
CA TYR A 48 7.77 -2.58 11.07
C TYR A 48 8.08 -3.76 12.01
N THR A 49 8.49 -4.92 11.49
CA THR A 49 8.88 -6.07 12.31
C THR A 49 10.20 -5.85 13.04
N LYS A 50 11.09 -5.03 12.47
CA LYS A 50 12.44 -4.76 12.97
C LYS A 50 12.56 -3.41 13.68
N THR A 51 11.58 -2.52 13.49
CA THR A 51 11.55 -1.17 14.07
C THR A 51 11.47 -1.26 15.60
N ARG A 52 12.35 -0.52 16.27
CA ARG A 52 12.40 -0.36 17.72
C ARG A 52 12.05 1.08 18.14
N GLU A 53 11.93 1.33 19.43
CA GLU A 53 11.50 2.63 19.96
C GLU A 53 12.52 3.73 19.67
N GLU A 54 13.81 3.39 19.70
CA GLU A 54 14.94 4.25 19.35
C GLU A 54 14.96 4.66 17.86
N ASP A 55 14.31 3.87 17.00
CA ASP A 55 14.25 4.14 15.56
C ASP A 55 13.17 5.18 15.20
N ILE A 56 12.19 5.38 16.09
CA ILE A 56 11.11 6.36 15.89
C ILE A 56 11.71 7.78 15.87
N VAL A 57 11.15 8.66 15.03
CA VAL A 57 11.73 9.99 14.80
C VAL A 57 10.83 11.04 15.42
N LYS A 58 11.39 11.93 16.25
CA LYS A 58 10.70 13.12 16.73
C LYS A 58 10.78 14.19 15.65
N LEU A 59 9.67 14.87 15.36
CA LEU A 59 9.55 15.89 14.33
C LEU A 59 8.83 17.11 14.89
N ASN A 60 9.40 18.29 14.69
CA ASN A 60 8.74 19.55 14.98
C ASN A 60 7.75 19.90 13.85
N LEU A 61 6.50 20.15 14.22
CA LEU A 61 5.40 20.46 13.31
C LEU A 61 5.60 21.78 12.57
N SER A 62 6.27 22.76 13.16
CA SER A 62 6.45 24.12 12.64
C SER A 62 7.66 24.23 11.71
N THR A 63 8.83 23.81 12.19
CA THR A 63 10.11 23.93 11.47
C THR A 63 10.37 22.75 10.52
N GLY A 64 9.78 21.59 10.81
CA GLY A 64 10.07 20.34 10.11
C GLY A 64 11.43 19.73 10.45
N GLU A 65 12.15 20.29 11.44
CA GLU A 65 13.36 19.70 12.01
C GLU A 65 13.04 18.40 12.75
N TRP A 66 13.98 17.46 12.75
CA TRP A 66 13.78 16.15 13.36
C TRP A 66 14.96 15.71 14.21
N GLN A 67 14.69 14.84 15.18
CA GLN A 67 15.67 14.22 16.08
C GLN A 67 15.47 12.71 16.10
N GLY A 68 16.58 11.95 16.05
CA GLY A 68 16.59 10.49 16.04
C GLY A 68 17.69 9.93 15.14
N LEU A 69 17.82 8.60 15.13
CA LEU A 69 18.85 7.88 14.36
C LEU A 69 18.58 7.88 12.85
N HIS A 70 17.32 8.03 12.47
CA HIS A 70 16.86 7.89 11.09
C HIS A 70 16.22 9.15 10.54
N LYS A 71 16.08 9.20 9.22
CA LYS A 71 15.22 10.19 8.58
C LYS A 71 13.75 9.84 8.82
N PRO A 72 12.88 10.83 9.08
CA PRO A 72 11.45 10.60 9.20
C PRO A 72 10.88 10.12 7.85
N SER A 73 9.68 9.55 7.88
CA SER A 73 8.93 9.19 6.66
C SER A 73 9.01 10.27 5.57
N GLY A 74 9.12 9.80 4.32
CA GLY A 74 9.06 10.67 3.14
C GLY A 74 7.75 11.44 3.02
N GLU A 75 6.70 10.96 3.70
CA GLU A 75 5.35 11.52 3.66
C GLU A 75 4.96 12.26 4.93
N ARG A 76 5.93 12.58 5.80
CA ARG A 76 5.67 13.37 7.01
C ARG A 76 4.87 14.66 6.78
N ARG A 77 4.91 15.25 5.58
CA ARG A 77 4.19 16.49 5.26
C ARG A 77 2.66 16.33 5.29
N ILE A 78 2.12 15.16 4.90
CA ILE A 78 0.67 14.92 4.98
C ILE A 78 0.24 14.71 6.44
N HIS A 79 1.09 14.10 7.27
CA HIS A 79 0.89 14.01 8.72
C HIS A 79 0.90 15.39 9.39
N VAL A 80 1.91 16.21 9.09
CA VAL A 80 2.01 17.60 9.61
C VAL A 80 0.77 18.41 9.22
N ALA A 81 0.27 18.27 7.98
CA ALA A 81 -0.94 18.96 7.54
C ALA A 81 -2.16 18.58 8.40
N ALA A 82 -2.36 17.27 8.67
CA ALA A 82 -3.45 16.79 9.52
C ALA A 82 -3.40 17.41 10.94
N TYR A 83 -2.23 17.39 11.59
CA TYR A 83 -2.08 17.95 12.94
C TYR A 83 -2.24 19.47 13.01
N ARG A 84 -1.87 20.20 11.95
CA ARG A 84 -2.04 21.66 11.91
C ARG A 84 -3.49 22.06 11.68
N ILE A 85 -4.24 21.28 10.91
CA ILE A 85 -5.65 21.55 10.62
C ILE A 85 -6.56 21.13 11.77
N PHE A 86 -6.26 20.01 12.42
CA PHE A 86 -7.09 19.42 13.46
C PHE A 86 -6.33 19.38 14.80
N PRO A 87 -6.55 20.36 15.69
CA PRO A 87 -5.96 20.37 17.02
C PRO A 87 -6.31 19.13 17.86
N ASP A 88 -7.50 18.56 17.64
CA ASP A 88 -8.00 17.37 18.35
C ASP A 88 -7.43 16.05 17.83
N VAL A 89 -6.71 16.04 16.71
CA VAL A 89 -6.04 14.84 16.19
C VAL A 89 -4.75 14.58 16.96
N ASN A 90 -4.61 13.37 17.50
CA ASN A 90 -3.41 12.91 18.21
C ASN A 90 -2.73 11.71 17.55
N PHE A 91 -3.39 11.06 16.60
CA PHE A 91 -2.83 9.91 15.90
C PHE A 91 -3.21 9.94 14.42
N VAL A 92 -2.22 9.73 13.55
CA VAL A 92 -2.44 9.72 12.09
C VAL A 92 -1.84 8.45 11.52
N ILE A 93 -2.63 7.76 10.70
CA ILE A 93 -2.22 6.54 10.00
C ILE A 93 -2.30 6.79 8.50
N HIS A 94 -1.22 6.49 7.81
CA HIS A 94 -1.22 6.33 6.37
C HIS A 94 -1.12 4.84 6.03
N THR A 95 -2.08 4.29 5.28
CA THR A 95 -2.13 2.88 4.86
C THR A 95 -2.18 2.72 3.34
N HIS A 96 -1.88 1.51 2.89
CA HIS A 96 -1.91 1.09 1.47
C HIS A 96 -2.96 -0.02 1.27
N GLN A 97 -4.03 0.03 2.05
CA GLN A 97 -5.10 -0.97 2.09
C GLN A 97 -5.76 -1.18 0.71
N THR A 98 -6.11 -2.42 0.38
CA THR A 98 -6.39 -2.87 -1.00
C THR A 98 -7.71 -2.31 -1.53
N TYR A 99 -8.80 -2.47 -0.79
CA TYR A 99 -10.13 -2.14 -1.28
C TYR A 99 -10.37 -0.63 -1.28
N ALA A 100 -9.88 0.09 -0.25
CA ALA A 100 -9.96 1.54 -0.28
C ALA A 100 -9.11 2.12 -1.42
N THR A 101 -7.94 1.53 -1.73
CA THR A 101 -7.17 1.97 -2.91
C THR A 101 -7.96 1.75 -4.20
N ALA A 102 -8.65 0.60 -4.35
CA ALA A 102 -9.50 0.34 -5.51
C ALA A 102 -10.60 1.39 -5.67
N ILE A 103 -11.34 1.71 -4.60
CA ILE A 103 -12.37 2.77 -4.60
C ILE A 103 -11.76 4.16 -4.88
N GLY A 104 -10.54 4.42 -4.41
CA GLY A 104 -9.81 5.67 -4.70
C GLY A 104 -9.46 5.81 -6.19
N LEU A 105 -9.31 4.71 -6.92
CA LEU A 105 -9.09 4.71 -8.37
C LEU A 105 -10.39 4.95 -9.15
N ALA A 106 -11.52 4.40 -8.69
CA ALA A 106 -12.81 4.51 -9.37
C ALA A 106 -13.99 4.30 -8.41
N GLY A 107 -15.13 4.93 -8.68
CA GLY A 107 -16.38 4.63 -7.98
C GLY A 107 -16.55 5.31 -6.61
N PHE A 108 -15.59 6.15 -6.19
CA PHE A 108 -15.67 6.91 -4.94
C PHE A 108 -16.97 7.73 -4.82
N GLU A 109 -17.43 8.37 -5.89
CA GLU A 109 -18.65 9.19 -5.91
C GLU A 109 -19.93 8.37 -5.66
N ARG A 110 -19.84 7.04 -5.79
CA ARG A 110 -20.94 6.09 -5.57
C ARG A 110 -20.69 5.19 -4.36
N LEU A 111 -19.74 5.54 -3.50
CA LEU A 111 -19.41 4.77 -2.31
C LEU A 111 -20.62 4.77 -1.36
N ASP A 112 -21.21 3.61 -1.19
CA ASP A 112 -22.36 3.42 -0.30
C ASP A 112 -21.89 3.25 1.14
N MET A 113 -22.47 4.06 2.02
CA MET A 113 -22.17 4.14 3.44
C MET A 113 -23.41 4.62 4.18
N THR A 114 -23.73 3.95 5.28
CA THR A 114 -24.73 4.38 6.24
C THR A 114 -24.35 5.71 6.90
N GLY A 115 -25.34 6.40 7.50
CA GLY A 115 -25.08 7.63 8.25
C GLY A 115 -24.10 7.42 9.41
N GLU A 116 -24.23 6.31 10.13
CA GLU A 116 -23.36 5.92 11.25
C GLU A 116 -21.91 5.68 10.79
N GLU A 117 -21.71 5.01 9.65
CA GLU A 117 -20.37 4.80 9.09
C GLU A 117 -19.71 6.13 8.70
N ARG A 118 -20.45 7.06 8.09
CA ARG A 118 -19.95 8.39 7.72
C ARG A 118 -19.55 9.20 8.95
N GLU A 119 -20.34 9.13 10.01
CA GLU A 119 -20.08 9.79 11.28
C GLU A 119 -18.83 9.21 11.95
N LYS A 120 -18.73 7.88 12.09
CA LYS A 120 -17.56 7.20 12.67
C LYS A 120 -16.26 7.51 11.92
N LEU A 121 -16.33 7.62 10.58
CA LEU A 121 -15.17 7.98 9.77
C LEU A 121 -14.80 9.47 9.91
N GLY A 122 -15.71 10.34 10.34
CA GLY A 122 -15.47 11.78 10.46
C GLY A 122 -15.31 12.46 9.09
N GLY A 123 -16.05 11.98 8.09
CA GLY A 123 -15.96 12.46 6.71
C GLY A 123 -14.86 11.79 5.89
N VAL A 124 -15.25 11.34 4.70
CA VAL A 124 -14.39 10.65 3.73
C VAL A 124 -14.37 11.44 2.44
N MET A 125 -13.19 11.77 1.95
CA MET A 125 -13.02 12.51 0.70
C MET A 125 -11.83 11.96 -0.09
N ARG A 126 -11.81 12.24 -1.40
CA ARG A 126 -10.75 11.81 -2.31
C ARG A 126 -9.86 12.98 -2.71
N ALA A 127 -8.56 12.83 -2.53
CA ALA A 127 -7.54 13.75 -3.01
C ALA A 127 -7.05 13.34 -4.40
N ASP A 128 -6.76 14.34 -5.24
CA ASP A 128 -6.18 14.15 -6.57
C ASP A 128 -4.78 13.55 -6.53
N TYR A 129 -4.37 12.94 -7.64
CA TYR A 129 -3.08 12.28 -7.75
C TYR A 129 -1.91 13.27 -7.63
N GLY A 130 -1.00 12.95 -6.73
CA GLY A 130 0.33 13.53 -6.64
C GLY A 130 1.36 12.45 -6.31
N LEU A 131 2.52 12.54 -6.95
CA LEU A 131 3.61 11.58 -6.75
C LEU A 131 4.03 11.53 -5.26
N PRO A 132 4.32 10.36 -4.68
CA PRO A 132 4.70 10.19 -3.28
C PRO A 132 5.81 11.14 -2.84
N GLY A 133 5.63 11.79 -1.68
CA GLY A 133 6.62 12.71 -1.10
C GLY A 133 6.78 14.06 -1.82
N THR A 134 5.96 14.36 -2.84
CA THR A 134 5.98 15.66 -3.53
C THR A 134 5.07 16.70 -2.88
N LYS A 135 5.28 17.97 -3.24
CA LYS A 135 4.39 19.08 -2.83
C LYS A 135 2.98 18.90 -3.38
N LYS A 136 2.85 18.43 -4.63
CA LYS A 136 1.55 18.19 -5.28
C LYS A 136 0.65 17.26 -4.45
N LEU A 137 1.19 16.13 -3.96
CA LEU A 137 0.46 15.23 -3.07
C LEU A 137 0.04 15.94 -1.78
N THR A 138 0.98 16.68 -1.17
CA THR A 138 0.72 17.41 0.08
C THR A 138 -0.39 18.45 -0.10
N GLU A 139 -0.39 19.20 -1.19
CA GLU A 139 -1.39 20.23 -1.50
C GLU A 139 -2.78 19.61 -1.74
N ALA A 140 -2.86 18.51 -2.49
CA ALA A 140 -4.12 17.80 -2.73
C ALA A 140 -4.74 17.27 -1.42
N VAL A 141 -3.93 16.65 -0.56
CA VAL A 141 -4.38 16.16 0.75
C VAL A 141 -4.78 17.32 1.66
N ASN A 142 -3.99 18.40 1.70
CA ASN A 142 -4.28 19.59 2.50
C ASN A 142 -5.61 20.24 2.11
N ALA A 143 -5.94 20.30 0.82
CA ALA A 143 -7.23 20.82 0.35
C ALA A 143 -8.41 20.01 0.91
N VAL A 144 -8.30 18.68 0.89
CA VAL A 144 -9.32 17.77 1.40
C VAL A 144 -9.45 17.86 2.93
N LEU A 145 -8.33 17.89 3.65
CA LEU A 145 -8.35 18.04 5.12
C LEU A 145 -8.99 19.38 5.53
N LYS A 146 -8.70 20.48 4.81
CA LYS A 146 -9.33 21.80 5.07
C LYS A 146 -10.84 21.83 4.82
N ALA A 147 -11.34 20.94 3.97
CA ALA A 147 -12.78 20.74 3.78
C ALA A 147 -13.44 19.95 4.92
N GLY A 148 -12.66 19.51 5.92
CA GLY A 148 -13.14 18.88 7.15
C GLY A 148 -13.05 17.36 7.18
N ALA A 149 -12.59 16.70 6.11
CA ALA A 149 -12.49 15.24 6.07
C ALA A 149 -11.39 14.71 7.00
N ARG A 150 -11.72 13.69 7.81
CA ARG A 150 -10.75 12.97 8.66
C ARG A 150 -10.14 11.75 7.97
N VAL A 151 -10.74 11.29 6.88
CA VAL A 151 -10.25 10.18 6.07
C VAL A 151 -10.09 10.64 4.62
N VAL A 152 -8.88 10.47 4.08
CA VAL A 152 -8.51 10.93 2.74
C VAL A 152 -8.06 9.74 1.90
N LEU A 153 -8.84 9.38 0.89
CA LEU A 153 -8.38 8.47 -0.16
C LEU A 153 -7.50 9.27 -1.14
N MET A 154 -6.25 8.83 -1.32
CA MET A 154 -5.32 9.45 -2.26
C MET A 154 -5.33 8.63 -3.54
N ALA A 155 -5.77 9.24 -4.65
CA ALA A 155 -5.84 8.57 -5.95
C ALA A 155 -4.49 7.92 -6.31
N ASN A 156 -4.52 6.68 -6.81
CA ASN A 156 -3.35 5.89 -7.20
C ASN A 156 -2.34 5.58 -6.08
N HIS A 157 -2.70 5.80 -4.81
CA HIS A 157 -1.76 5.67 -3.70
C HIS A 157 -2.30 4.81 -2.54
N GLY A 158 -3.11 5.39 -1.66
CA GLY A 158 -3.51 4.79 -0.40
C GLY A 158 -4.41 5.73 0.40
N VAL A 159 -4.40 5.63 1.73
CA VAL A 159 -5.35 6.36 2.59
C VAL A 159 -4.62 7.06 3.72
N LEU A 160 -5.01 8.30 4.05
CA LEU A 160 -4.64 8.99 5.28
C LEU A 160 -5.84 9.04 6.24
N LEU A 161 -5.64 8.62 7.48
CA LEU A 161 -6.67 8.54 8.51
C LEU A 161 -6.25 9.33 9.75
N CYS A 162 -7.13 10.21 10.21
CA CYS A 162 -6.91 11.06 11.37
C CYS A 162 -7.82 10.64 12.53
N GLY A 163 -7.22 10.36 13.69
CA GLY A 163 -7.93 10.03 14.93
C GLY A 163 -7.47 10.88 16.11
N SER A 164 -8.37 11.09 17.06
CA SER A 164 -8.05 11.68 18.37
C SER A 164 -7.25 10.71 19.25
N SER A 165 -7.20 9.43 18.89
CA SER A 165 -6.41 8.38 19.55
C SER A 165 -5.93 7.33 18.53
N ARG A 166 -5.01 6.44 18.95
CA ARG A 166 -4.61 5.27 18.16
C ARG A 166 -5.81 4.41 17.80
N ASP A 167 -6.65 4.12 18.79
CA ASP A 167 -7.75 3.15 18.64
C ASP A 167 -8.78 3.67 17.64
N GLU A 168 -9.16 4.95 17.74
CA GLU A 168 -10.05 5.57 16.74
C GLU A 168 -9.44 5.56 15.33
N ALA A 169 -8.15 5.86 15.18
CA ALA A 169 -7.50 5.83 13.87
C ALA A 169 -7.46 4.41 13.27
N MET A 170 -7.23 3.39 14.11
CA MET A 170 -7.28 1.98 13.72
C MET A 170 -8.70 1.54 13.34
N ASP A 171 -9.70 1.91 14.13
CA ASP A 171 -11.11 1.60 13.88
C ASP A 171 -11.56 2.20 12.55
N LYS A 172 -11.19 3.45 12.27
CA LYS A 172 -11.43 4.09 10.96
C LYS A 172 -10.77 3.31 9.82
N ALA A 173 -9.55 2.80 10.00
CA ALA A 173 -8.83 2.08 8.96
C ALA A 173 -9.50 0.74 8.65
N MET A 174 -9.87 -0.01 9.68
CA MET A 174 -10.57 -1.29 9.53
C MET A 174 -11.97 -1.10 8.94
N LEU A 175 -12.73 -0.11 9.45
CA LEU A 175 -14.08 0.18 8.98
C LEU A 175 -14.09 0.60 7.51
N LEU A 176 -13.19 1.49 7.11
CA LEU A 176 -13.09 1.93 5.72
C LEU A 176 -12.80 0.76 4.79
N GLU A 177 -11.85 -0.12 5.13
CA GLU A 177 -11.49 -1.25 4.28
C GLU A 177 -12.70 -2.19 4.08
N GLU A 178 -13.45 -2.48 5.14
CA GLU A 178 -14.64 -3.33 5.07
C GLU A 178 -15.77 -2.70 4.25
N ILE A 179 -15.99 -1.39 4.36
CA ILE A 179 -16.93 -0.65 3.52
C ILE A 179 -16.50 -0.73 2.05
N CYS A 180 -15.23 -0.43 1.76
CA CYS A 180 -14.72 -0.44 0.40
C CYS A 180 -14.76 -1.86 -0.21
N LYS A 181 -14.49 -2.90 0.58
CA LYS A 181 -14.58 -4.30 0.17
C LYS A 181 -16.00 -4.71 -0.25
N LYS A 182 -17.03 -4.19 0.40
CA LYS A 182 -18.43 -4.41 -0.01
C LYS A 182 -18.81 -3.62 -1.27
N ASN A 183 -18.10 -2.53 -1.53
CA ASN A 183 -18.41 -1.59 -2.61
C ASN A 183 -17.61 -1.82 -3.90
N VAL A 184 -16.49 -2.56 -3.85
CA VAL A 184 -15.77 -2.94 -5.07
C VAL A 184 -16.68 -3.73 -6.02
N LYS A 185 -16.45 -3.51 -7.31
CA LYS A 185 -17.25 -4.00 -8.43
C LYS A 185 -16.45 -4.99 -9.26
N GLY A 186 -17.17 -5.76 -10.08
CA GLY A 186 -16.60 -6.79 -10.94
C GLY A 186 -16.71 -8.18 -10.34
N SER A 187 -16.56 -9.20 -11.19
CA SER A 187 -16.57 -10.59 -10.72
C SER A 187 -15.18 -10.98 -10.22
N PHE A 188 -15.16 -11.45 -8.98
CA PHE A 188 -14.00 -12.08 -8.32
C PHE A 188 -14.15 -13.60 -8.28
N GLU A 189 -15.21 -14.15 -8.85
CA GLU A 189 -15.43 -15.59 -8.94
C GLU A 189 -14.48 -16.16 -9.99
N ALA A 190 -13.42 -16.81 -9.51
CA ALA A 190 -12.63 -17.72 -10.33
C ALA A 190 -13.16 -19.13 -10.11
N THR A 191 -13.36 -19.89 -11.18
CA THR A 191 -13.46 -21.34 -11.08
C THR A 191 -12.13 -21.83 -10.51
N GLN A 192 -12.10 -22.19 -9.22
CA GLN A 192 -10.96 -22.90 -8.65
C GLN A 192 -10.98 -24.29 -9.29
N GLU A 193 -10.24 -24.46 -10.38
CA GLU A 193 -9.78 -25.79 -10.72
C GLU A 193 -8.90 -26.26 -9.55
N ALA A 194 -9.19 -27.45 -9.01
CA ALA A 194 -8.35 -28.11 -8.00
C ALA A 194 -6.88 -27.98 -8.42
N ALA A 195 -5.96 -27.83 -7.45
CA ALA A 195 -4.55 -27.59 -7.71
C ALA A 195 -4.04 -28.43 -8.90
N SER A 196 -3.94 -27.80 -10.07
CA SER A 196 -3.58 -28.50 -11.28
C SER A 196 -2.16 -29.03 -11.10
N GLU A 197 -1.90 -30.27 -11.53
CA GLU A 197 -0.57 -30.88 -11.59
C GLU A 197 0.46 -29.90 -12.20
N LYS A 198 0.05 -29.14 -13.20
CA LYS A 198 0.86 -28.07 -13.82
C LYS A 198 1.30 -26.99 -12.83
N ALA A 199 0.42 -26.57 -11.93
CA ALA A 199 0.75 -25.55 -10.94
C ALA A 199 1.76 -26.07 -9.90
N GLU A 200 1.69 -27.35 -9.52
CA GLU A 200 2.65 -27.97 -8.61
C GLU A 200 4.04 -28.13 -9.27
N VAL A 201 4.05 -28.63 -10.50
CA VAL A 201 5.27 -28.75 -11.32
C VAL A 201 5.93 -27.37 -11.49
N LEU A 202 5.15 -26.34 -11.81
CA LEU A 202 5.66 -24.98 -11.93
C LEU A 202 6.19 -24.47 -10.59
N ALA A 203 5.45 -24.65 -9.49
CA ALA A 203 5.88 -24.21 -8.15
C ALA A 203 7.26 -24.77 -7.79
N LYS A 204 7.46 -26.07 -8.04
CA LYS A 204 8.71 -26.77 -7.78
C LYS A 204 9.84 -26.20 -8.64
N ALA A 205 9.64 -26.12 -9.96
CA ALA A 205 10.66 -25.60 -10.88
C ALA A 205 11.06 -24.14 -10.58
N VAL A 206 10.10 -23.31 -10.18
CA VAL A 206 10.38 -21.92 -9.79
C VAL A 206 11.20 -21.86 -8.49
N LYS A 207 10.86 -22.67 -7.48
CA LYS A 207 11.61 -22.71 -6.21
C LYS A 207 13.02 -23.30 -6.36
N GLU A 208 13.22 -24.22 -7.29
CA GLU A 208 14.55 -24.76 -7.62
C GLU A 208 15.46 -23.70 -8.25
N LYS A 209 14.91 -22.83 -9.11
CA LYS A 209 15.68 -21.78 -9.78
C LYS A 209 15.83 -20.50 -8.95
N PHE A 210 14.79 -20.11 -8.21
CA PHE A 210 14.73 -18.87 -7.46
C PHE A 210 14.48 -19.17 -5.98
N ARG A 211 15.47 -18.88 -5.14
CA ARG A 211 15.42 -19.13 -3.69
C ARG A 211 14.18 -18.53 -3.02
N HIS A 212 13.77 -17.34 -3.43
CA HIS A 212 12.61 -16.64 -2.89
C HIS A 212 11.60 -16.38 -4.01
N ALA A 213 10.60 -17.26 -4.08
CA ALA A 213 9.53 -17.19 -5.05
C ALA A 213 8.24 -17.86 -4.53
N ALA A 214 7.11 -17.37 -4.99
CA ALA A 214 5.79 -17.84 -4.56
C ALA A 214 4.78 -17.85 -5.71
N LEU A 215 3.81 -18.75 -5.61
CA LEU A 215 2.58 -18.71 -6.39
C LEU A 215 1.53 -17.89 -5.65
N VAL A 216 0.82 -17.04 -6.39
CA VAL A 216 -0.29 -16.23 -5.88
C VAL A 216 -1.55 -16.70 -6.60
N LYS A 217 -2.52 -17.21 -5.84
CA LYS A 217 -3.73 -17.85 -6.36
C LYS A 217 -5.02 -17.29 -5.74
N THR A 218 -4.99 -16.01 -5.36
CA THR A 218 -6.20 -15.35 -4.87
C THR A 218 -7.24 -15.29 -6.00
N PRO A 219 -8.54 -15.21 -5.67
CA PRO A 219 -9.59 -15.20 -6.69
C PRO A 219 -9.40 -14.08 -7.73
N ALA A 220 -9.03 -12.87 -7.30
CA ALA A 220 -8.75 -11.75 -8.19
C ALA A 220 -7.60 -12.05 -9.18
N VAL A 221 -6.50 -12.64 -8.67
CA VAL A 221 -5.35 -12.99 -9.49
C VAL A 221 -5.68 -14.06 -10.52
N LEU A 222 -6.46 -15.08 -10.14
CA LEU A 222 -6.92 -16.12 -11.05
C LEU A 222 -7.82 -15.54 -12.15
N VAL A 223 -8.77 -14.67 -11.81
CA VAL A 223 -9.61 -13.97 -12.80
C VAL A 223 -8.73 -13.18 -13.77
N CYS A 224 -7.77 -12.40 -13.29
CA CYS A 224 -6.88 -11.61 -14.15
C CYS A 224 -5.97 -12.49 -15.02
N ALA A 225 -5.41 -13.57 -14.47
CA ALA A 225 -4.57 -14.49 -15.23
C ALA A 225 -5.36 -15.16 -16.36
N ASN A 226 -6.59 -15.59 -16.09
CA ASN A 226 -7.45 -16.27 -17.07
C ASN A 226 -8.01 -15.34 -18.14
N ARG A 227 -8.13 -14.03 -17.85
CA ARG A 227 -8.44 -13.02 -18.89
C ARG A 227 -7.33 -12.89 -19.93
N GLY A 228 -6.10 -13.32 -19.63
CA GLY A 228 -4.98 -13.30 -20.57
C GLY A 228 -4.48 -11.88 -20.93
N LEU A 229 -4.84 -10.87 -20.14
CA LEU A 229 -4.39 -9.49 -20.32
C LEU A 229 -3.39 -9.07 -19.23
N PRO A 230 -2.36 -8.28 -19.57
CA PRO A 230 -1.43 -7.76 -18.57
C PRO A 230 -2.13 -6.78 -17.63
N ILE A 231 -1.71 -6.76 -16.37
CA ILE A 231 -2.12 -5.72 -15.42
C ILE A 231 -1.11 -4.59 -15.50
N TYR A 232 -1.56 -3.38 -15.82
CA TYR A 232 -0.72 -2.18 -15.82
C TYR A 232 -0.72 -1.52 -14.43
N ALA A 233 0.36 -0.80 -14.11
CA ALA A 233 0.46 -0.11 -12.83
C ALA A 233 -0.60 0.97 -12.70
N GLN A 234 -1.52 0.78 -11.76
CA GLN A 234 -2.54 1.75 -11.36
C GLN A 234 -2.20 2.41 -10.03
N VAL A 235 -1.28 1.83 -9.26
CA VAL A 235 -0.96 2.23 -7.89
C VAL A 235 0.55 2.34 -7.71
N ASP A 236 0.97 3.31 -6.89
CA ASP A 236 2.38 3.69 -6.74
C ASP A 236 3.25 2.53 -6.19
N ASP A 237 2.72 1.73 -5.26
CA ASP A 237 3.40 0.58 -4.65
C ASP A 237 3.70 -0.54 -5.67
N MET A 238 2.76 -0.85 -6.58
CA MET A 238 2.99 -1.70 -7.74
C MET A 238 4.08 -1.11 -8.65
N ALA A 239 3.99 0.18 -8.97
CA ALA A 239 4.99 0.84 -9.82
C ALA A 239 6.40 0.78 -9.19
N GLN A 240 6.50 0.93 -7.88
CA GLN A 240 7.76 0.89 -7.13
C GLN A 240 8.39 -0.50 -7.12
N MET A 241 7.66 -1.57 -6.80
CA MET A 241 8.23 -2.91 -6.63
C MET A 241 8.17 -3.81 -7.87
N ILE A 242 7.06 -3.78 -8.61
CA ILE A 242 6.82 -4.62 -9.79
C ILE A 242 7.24 -3.88 -11.06
N GLY A 243 6.93 -2.59 -11.13
CA GLY A 243 7.12 -1.75 -12.29
C GLY A 243 5.86 -1.60 -13.13
N ARG A 244 6.03 -1.24 -14.41
CA ARG A 244 4.95 -0.78 -15.30
C ARG A 244 3.79 -1.77 -15.49
N LYS A 245 4.08 -3.07 -15.49
CA LYS A 245 3.07 -4.09 -15.73
C LYS A 245 3.48 -5.46 -15.22
N ILE A 246 2.48 -6.27 -14.89
CA ILE A 246 2.59 -7.72 -14.72
C ILE A 246 2.22 -8.35 -16.08
N PRO A 247 3.18 -8.91 -16.83
CA PRO A 247 2.89 -9.52 -18.13
C PRO A 247 2.22 -10.89 -17.96
N VAL A 248 1.48 -11.30 -18.99
CA VAL A 248 0.96 -12.66 -19.12
C VAL A 248 1.98 -13.52 -19.84
N VAL A 249 2.19 -14.74 -19.34
CA VAL A 249 3.07 -15.76 -19.91
C VAL A 249 2.29 -17.07 -19.98
N SER A 250 2.51 -17.87 -21.02
CA SER A 250 1.90 -19.20 -21.11
C SER A 250 2.36 -20.09 -19.94
N ASP A 251 1.61 -21.16 -19.68
CA ASP A 251 1.87 -22.14 -18.61
C ASP A 251 3.11 -23.04 -18.84
N GLU A 252 3.77 -22.91 -20.00
CA GLU A 252 5.08 -23.53 -20.26
C GLU A 252 6.14 -23.08 -19.21
N THR A 253 6.56 -24.01 -18.34
CA THR A 253 7.54 -23.77 -17.27
C THR A 253 8.80 -23.02 -17.75
N GLY A 254 9.38 -23.42 -18.87
CA GLY A 254 10.59 -22.76 -19.41
C GLY A 254 10.39 -21.28 -19.74
N ARG A 255 9.21 -20.91 -20.25
CA ARG A 255 8.88 -19.50 -20.57
C ARG A 255 8.65 -18.68 -19.30
N VAL A 256 7.97 -19.26 -18.30
CA VAL A 256 7.78 -18.61 -16.99
C VAL A 256 9.13 -18.33 -16.33
N LEU A 257 10.02 -19.33 -16.27
CA LEU A 257 11.36 -19.18 -15.70
C LEU A 257 12.21 -18.13 -16.42
N LYS A 258 12.13 -18.06 -17.76
CA LYS A 258 12.83 -17.05 -18.57
C LYS A 258 12.27 -15.65 -18.35
N ALA A 259 10.95 -15.52 -18.21
CA ALA A 259 10.32 -14.22 -17.93
C ALA A 259 10.74 -13.69 -16.55
N LEU A 260 10.79 -14.56 -15.53
CA LEU A 260 11.16 -14.23 -14.17
C LEU A 260 12.63 -13.79 -14.01
N GLU A 261 13.53 -14.12 -14.94
CA GLU A 261 14.89 -13.56 -14.93
C GLU A 261 14.89 -12.04 -15.02
N ARG A 262 13.92 -11.46 -15.76
CA ARG A 262 13.83 -10.02 -16.00
C ARG A 262 12.65 -9.34 -15.29
N ARG A 263 11.76 -10.13 -14.68
CA ARG A 263 10.52 -9.65 -14.05
C ARG A 263 10.38 -10.22 -12.64
N ASN A 264 9.79 -9.42 -11.75
CA ASN A 264 9.50 -9.83 -10.38
C ASN A 264 8.13 -10.53 -10.24
N ALA A 265 7.25 -10.37 -11.23
CA ALA A 265 5.91 -10.96 -11.24
C ALA A 265 5.47 -11.26 -12.68
N VAL A 266 4.74 -12.35 -12.88
CA VAL A 266 4.07 -12.73 -14.14
C VAL A 266 2.71 -13.35 -13.85
N LEU A 267 1.73 -13.14 -14.73
CA LEU A 267 0.47 -13.87 -14.75
C LEU A 267 0.61 -15.11 -15.63
N VAL A 268 0.02 -16.22 -15.20
CA VAL A 268 0.03 -17.51 -15.89
C VAL A 268 -1.40 -18.05 -15.95
N PRO A 269 -2.06 -18.05 -17.14
CA PRO A 269 -3.42 -18.55 -17.29
C PRO A 269 -3.57 -19.97 -16.75
N GLY A 270 -4.69 -20.24 -16.07
CA GLY A 270 -4.97 -21.50 -15.40
C GLY A 270 -4.22 -21.74 -14.08
N ILE A 271 -3.20 -20.92 -13.76
CA ILE A 271 -2.36 -21.11 -12.57
C ILE A 271 -2.47 -19.95 -11.57
N GLY A 272 -2.57 -18.70 -12.06
CA GLY A 272 -2.58 -17.49 -11.23
C GLY A 272 -1.38 -16.59 -11.54
N ALA A 273 -0.62 -16.20 -10.52
CA ALA A 273 0.63 -15.46 -10.72
C ALA A 273 1.82 -16.13 -10.07
N VAL A 274 3.01 -15.85 -10.61
CA VAL A 274 4.29 -16.20 -9.99
C VAL A 274 5.04 -14.94 -9.66
N VAL A 275 5.51 -14.82 -8.42
CA VAL A 275 6.36 -13.73 -7.95
C VAL A 275 7.73 -14.25 -7.52
N ARG A 276 8.76 -13.43 -7.68
CA ARG A 276 10.12 -13.71 -7.19
C ARG A 276 10.79 -12.45 -6.67
N ALA A 277 11.61 -12.61 -5.64
CA ALA A 277 12.41 -11.52 -5.09
C ALA A 277 13.77 -12.01 -4.58
N GLU A 278 14.52 -11.10 -3.96
CA GLU A 278 15.81 -11.40 -3.33
C GLU A 278 15.66 -11.81 -1.86
N THR A 279 14.51 -11.52 -1.23
CA THR A 279 14.22 -11.85 0.16
C THR A 279 12.82 -12.45 0.29
N GLU A 280 12.59 -13.19 1.37
CA GLU A 280 11.28 -13.76 1.69
C GLU A 280 10.24 -12.65 1.93
N ASP A 281 10.58 -11.64 2.72
CA ASP A 281 9.73 -10.47 2.97
C ASP A 281 9.30 -9.78 1.65
N ASP A 282 10.21 -9.65 0.67
CA ASP A 282 9.90 -9.02 -0.63
C ASP A 282 8.98 -9.92 -1.44
N THR A 283 9.14 -11.23 -1.34
CA THR A 283 8.31 -12.21 -2.03
C THR A 283 6.88 -12.14 -1.52
N THR A 284 6.70 -12.06 -0.20
CA THR A 284 5.39 -11.87 0.45
C THR A 284 4.75 -10.55 0.02
N ALA A 285 5.51 -9.45 0.05
CA ALA A 285 5.02 -8.14 -0.37
C ALA A 285 4.60 -8.08 -1.85
N LEU A 286 5.39 -8.69 -2.74
CA LEU A 286 5.03 -8.82 -4.15
C LEU A 286 3.76 -9.65 -4.33
N GLY A 287 3.55 -10.70 -3.52
CA GLY A 287 2.32 -11.48 -3.53
C GLY A 287 1.09 -10.62 -3.23
N LEU A 288 1.16 -9.82 -2.16
CA LEU A 288 0.11 -8.89 -1.77
C LEU A 288 -0.14 -7.81 -2.83
N LEU A 289 0.92 -7.29 -3.46
CA LEU A 289 0.78 -6.31 -4.55
C LEU A 289 0.12 -6.88 -5.80
N VAL A 290 0.47 -8.11 -6.17
CA VAL A 290 -0.15 -8.75 -7.34
C VAL A 290 -1.64 -8.95 -7.09
N ASP A 291 -2.03 -9.35 -5.88
CA ASP A 291 -3.44 -9.43 -5.48
C ASP A 291 -4.14 -8.05 -5.51
N LYS A 292 -3.56 -7.05 -4.84
CA LYS A 292 -4.08 -5.67 -4.85
C LYS A 292 -4.23 -5.12 -6.26
N ALA A 293 -3.23 -5.33 -7.13
CA ALA A 293 -3.27 -4.88 -8.52
C ALA A 293 -4.37 -5.59 -9.31
N ALA A 294 -4.58 -6.89 -9.07
CA ALA A 294 -5.68 -7.62 -9.69
C ALA A 294 -7.04 -7.11 -9.22
N VAL A 295 -7.23 -6.86 -7.92
CA VAL A 295 -8.45 -6.27 -7.36
C VAL A 295 -8.74 -4.90 -7.96
N CYS A 296 -7.74 -4.02 -7.99
CA CYS A 296 -7.84 -2.70 -8.61
C CYS A 296 -8.18 -2.79 -10.10
N GLY A 297 -7.53 -3.70 -10.83
CA GLY A 297 -7.74 -3.90 -12.26
C GLY A 297 -9.15 -4.41 -12.59
N ILE A 298 -9.68 -5.35 -11.79
CA ILE A 298 -11.06 -5.84 -11.93
C ILE A 298 -12.05 -4.72 -11.66
N HIS A 299 -11.87 -3.98 -10.57
CA HIS A 299 -12.78 -2.93 -10.15
C HIS A 299 -12.84 -1.76 -11.13
N THR A 300 -11.67 -1.23 -11.51
CA THR A 300 -11.59 -0.10 -12.45
C THR A 300 -12.16 -0.46 -13.83
N ALA A 301 -11.93 -1.69 -14.30
CA ALA A 301 -12.55 -2.20 -15.52
C ALA A 301 -14.08 -2.28 -15.40
N ALA A 302 -14.61 -2.78 -14.28
CA ALA A 302 -16.05 -2.83 -14.03
C ALA A 302 -16.70 -1.43 -13.95
N CYS A 303 -15.93 -0.42 -13.52
CA CYS A 303 -16.34 0.98 -13.49
C CYS A 303 -16.16 1.72 -14.83
N GLY A 304 -15.53 1.09 -15.84
CA GLY A 304 -15.21 1.75 -17.11
C GLY A 304 -14.13 2.84 -17.00
N VAL A 305 -13.28 2.79 -15.96
CA VAL A 305 -12.26 3.81 -15.67
C VAL A 305 -10.86 3.28 -16.01
N LYS A 306 -10.08 4.07 -16.74
CA LYS A 306 -8.66 3.79 -16.98
C LYS A 306 -7.78 4.58 -16.01
N ALA A 307 -7.31 3.91 -14.95
CA ALA A 307 -6.57 4.54 -13.85
C ALA A 307 -5.04 4.27 -13.89
N GLU A 308 -4.45 4.13 -15.08
CA GLU A 308 -3.02 3.83 -15.23
C GLU A 308 -2.13 5.02 -14.84
N ILE A 309 -1.02 4.74 -14.15
CA ILE A 309 0.04 5.71 -13.88
C ILE A 309 0.87 5.92 -15.16
N GLY A 310 1.29 7.16 -15.41
CA GLY A 310 2.13 7.52 -16.54
C GLY A 310 3.42 6.70 -16.62
N ILE A 311 3.92 6.48 -17.85
CA ILE A 311 5.12 5.68 -18.10
C ILE A 311 6.34 6.29 -17.39
N ILE A 312 6.49 7.61 -17.49
CA ILE A 312 7.63 8.35 -16.90
C ILE A 312 7.61 8.19 -15.37
N ASP A 313 6.46 8.42 -14.74
CA ASP A 313 6.31 8.32 -13.28
C ASP A 313 6.58 6.90 -12.79
N THR A 314 6.09 5.88 -13.51
CA THR A 314 6.34 4.48 -13.16
C THR A 314 7.83 4.13 -13.21
N VAL A 315 8.54 4.57 -14.26
CA VAL A 315 9.99 4.33 -14.40
C VAL A 315 10.75 5.06 -13.29
N LEU A 316 10.39 6.32 -13.01
CA LEU A 316 11.00 7.12 -11.95
C LEU A 316 10.82 6.46 -10.58
N MET A 317 9.59 6.05 -10.24
CA MET A 317 9.30 5.40 -8.95
C MET A 317 10.08 4.11 -8.78
N ASN A 318 10.10 3.24 -9.80
CA ASN A 318 10.85 1.99 -9.75
C ASN A 318 12.37 2.23 -9.55
N PHE A 319 12.92 3.24 -10.25
CA PHE A 319 14.32 3.62 -10.11
C PHE A 319 14.63 4.16 -8.71
N VAL A 320 13.82 5.09 -8.20
CA VAL A 320 14.00 5.68 -6.86
C VAL A 320 13.88 4.60 -5.79
N TYR A 321 12.91 3.70 -5.91
CA TYR A 321 12.72 2.58 -4.98
C TYR A 321 13.96 1.69 -4.93
N LYS A 322 14.44 1.21 -6.09
CA LYS A 322 15.64 0.36 -6.18
C LYS A 322 16.88 1.03 -5.58
N ARG A 323 17.09 2.33 -5.87
CA ARG A 323 18.23 3.10 -5.33
C ARG A 323 18.14 3.32 -3.82
N LYS A 324 16.93 3.47 -3.26
CA LYS A 324 16.75 3.56 -1.80
C LYS A 324 17.05 2.21 -1.13
N TYR A 325 16.53 1.12 -1.68
CA TYR A 325 16.73 -0.23 -1.14
C TYR A 325 18.17 -0.70 -1.23
N SER A 326 18.90 -0.39 -2.31
CA SER A 326 20.32 -0.76 -2.42
C SER A 326 21.14 -0.12 -1.29
N LYS A 327 20.90 1.16 -0.99
CA LYS A 327 21.58 1.88 0.10
C LYS A 327 21.26 1.37 1.50
N GLN A 328 20.15 0.66 1.68
CA GLN A 328 19.79 0.05 2.96
C GLN A 328 20.49 -1.30 3.16
N LYS A 329 20.70 -2.06 2.08
CA LYS A 329 21.51 -3.30 2.12
C LYS A 329 22.96 -3.02 2.48
N ASP A 330 23.51 -1.88 2.06
CA ASP A 330 24.89 -1.48 2.40
C ASP A 330 25.05 -1.02 3.87
N ARG A 331 23.96 -0.94 4.64
CA ARG A 331 23.93 -0.41 6.03
C ARG A 331 23.57 -1.46 7.09
N GLY A 332 23.21 -2.67 6.68
CA GLY A 332 22.92 -3.80 7.57
C GLY A 332 24.00 -4.85 7.47
#